data_AF-A0A383BXT5-F1
#
_entry.id   AF-A0A383BXT5-F1
#
_cell.length_a   1.000
_cell.length_b   1.000
_cell.length_c   1.000
_cell.angle_alpha   90.00
_cell.angle_beta   90.00
_cell.angle_gamma   90.00
#
_symmetry.space_group_name_H-M   'P 1'
#
loop_
_entity.id
_entity.type
_entity.pdbx_description
1 polymer ?
#
loop_
_entity_poly.entity_id
_entity_poly.type
_entity_poly.pdbx_seq_one_letter_code
_entity_poly.pdbx_strand_id
1 'polypeptide(L)' 'MRDRTLKYLLVLPAVIVVFATAIWPLMESLRLSFTIGRLTKPNFPQGYLGFENYTWAFLEEPAFWNSVQVTAVYTV' A
#
# COMPACT_ATOMS: atom_id res chain seq x y z
N MET A 1 36.92 -21.55 10.80
CA MET A 1 35.88 -21.86 9.79
C MET A 1 34.99 -20.63 9.68
N ARG A 2 34.72 -20.16 8.46
CA ARG A 2 34.14 -18.82 8.23
C ARG A 2 32.64 -18.87 8.52
N ASP A 3 32.23 -18.27 9.64
CA ASP A 3 30.83 -18.14 10.06
C ASP A 3 30.02 -17.29 9.06
N ARG A 4 29.61 -17.91 7.96
CA ARG A 4 28.84 -17.25 6.89
C ARG A 4 27.38 -17.08 7.27
N THR A 5 26.84 -17.93 8.15
CA THR A 5 25.43 -17.98 8.54
C THR A 5 25.11 -17.15 9.78
N LEU A 6 26.06 -17.03 10.73
CA LEU A 6 25.85 -16.33 12.00
C LEU A 6 25.42 -14.87 11.81
N LYS A 7 26.04 -14.16 10.86
CA LYS A 7 25.70 -12.77 10.52
C LYS A 7 24.25 -12.59 10.05
N TYR A 8 23.69 -13.57 9.33
CA TYR A 8 22.30 -13.50 8.88
C TYR A 8 21.34 -13.78 10.04
N LEU A 9 21.69 -14.72 10.90
CA LEU A 9 20.90 -15.08 12.08
C LEU A 9 20.79 -13.92 13.08
N LEU A 10 21.84 -13.11 13.21
CA LEU A 10 21.85 -11.89 14.04
C LEU A 10 21.00 -10.75 13.46
N VAL A 11 20.92 -10.64 12.12
CA VAL A 11 20.14 -9.59 11.43
C VAL A 11 18.68 -10.00 11.23
N LEU A 12 18.40 -11.31 11.22
CA LEU A 12 17.06 -11.86 10.97
C LEU A 12 15.96 -11.26 11.87
N PRO A 13 16.14 -11.07 13.20
CA PRO A 13 15.11 -10.48 14.05
C PRO A 13 14.75 -9.05 13.62
N ALA A 14 15.76 -8.24 13.27
CA ALA A 14 15.54 -6.89 12.78
C ALA A 14 14.77 -6.89 11.45
N VAL A 15 15.14 -7.78 10.54
CA VAL A 15 14.43 -7.94 9.25
C VAL A 15 12.97 -8.34 9.48
N ILE A 16 12.70 -9.31 10.35
CA ILE A 16 11.32 -9.73 10.67
C ILE A 16 10.50 -8.55 11.19
N VAL A 17 11.07 -7.73 12.09
CA VAL A 17 10.39 -6.55 12.63
C VAL A 17 10.09 -5.53 11.51
N VAL A 18 11.04 -5.27 10.62
CA VAL A 18 10.80 -4.35 9.47
C VAL A 18 9.71 -4.91 8.56
N PHE A 19 9.72 -6.20 8.24
CA PHE A 19 8.67 -6.81 7.43
C PHE A 19 7.30 -6.72 8.11
N ALA A 20 7.22 -6.99 9.42
CA ALA A 20 5.97 -6.93 10.16
C ALA A 20 5.43 -5.51 10.33
N THR A 21 6.28 -4.49 10.43
CA THR A 21 5.85 -3.12 10.73
C THR A 21 5.78 -2.21 9.51
N ALA A 22 6.60 -2.43 8.49
CA ALA A 22 6.62 -1.62 7.26
C ALA A 22 5.93 -2.34 6.10
N ILE A 23 6.24 -3.61 5.86
CA ILE A 23 5.75 -4.32 4.67
C ILE A 23 4.31 -4.81 4.85
N TRP A 24 3.98 -5.36 6.02
CA TRP A 24 2.62 -5.82 6.31
C TRP A 24 1.54 -4.74 6.09
N PRO A 25 1.63 -3.51 6.65
CA PRO A 25 0.59 -2.50 6.42
C PRO A 25 0.51 -2.05 4.97
N LEU A 26 1.61 -2.08 4.21
CA LEU A 26 1.59 -1.78 2.77
C LEU A 26 0.85 -2.87 1.99
N MET A 27 1.08 -4.15 2.30
CA MET A 27 0.34 -5.25 1.70
C MET A 27 -1.16 -5.16 2.01
N GLU A 28 -1.50 -4.82 3.25
CA GLU A 28 -2.90 -4.65 3.66
C GLU A 28 -3.54 -3.43 2.98
N SER A 29 -2.84 -2.30 2.89
CA SER A 29 -3.30 -1.13 2.14
C SER A 29 -3.52 -1.45 0.66
N LEU A 30 -2.62 -2.23 0.06
CA LEU A 30 -2.76 -2.71 -1.31
C LEU A 30 -4.00 -3.61 -1.44
N ARG A 31 -4.21 -4.57 -0.54
CA ARG A 31 -5.41 -5.43 -0.53
C ARG A 31 -6.69 -4.60 -0.41
N LEU A 32 -6.71 -3.62 0.50
CA LEU A 32 -7.84 -2.72 0.72
C LEU A 32 -8.14 -1.84 -0.49
N SER A 33 -7.13 -1.47 -1.29
CA SER A 33 -7.33 -0.69 -2.52
C SER A 33 -8.23 -1.37 -3.55
N PHE A 34 -8.35 -2.71 -3.51
CA PHE A 34 -9.25 -3.50 -4.36
C PHE A 34 -10.63 -3.75 -3.73
N THR A 35 -10.90 -3.18 -2.56
CA THR A 35 -12.15 -3.39 -1.83
C THR A 35 -12.93 -2.08 -1.68
N ILE A 36 -14.24 -2.20 -1.53
CA ILE A 36 -15.10 -1.10 -1.11
C ILE A 36 -15.22 -1.12 0.41
N GLY A 37 -14.99 0.04 1.02
CA GLY A 37 -15.06 0.18 2.47
C GLY A 37 -14.98 1.64 2.87
N ARG A 38 -15.82 2.04 3.83
CA ARG A 38 -15.72 3.35 4.47
C ARG A 38 -15.31 3.17 5.91
N LEU A 39 -14.07 3.53 6.25
CA LEU A 39 -13.54 3.42 7.61
C LEU A 39 -14.42 4.16 8.64
N THR A 40 -15.10 5.22 8.23
CA THR A 40 -16.02 6.03 9.06
C THR A 40 -17.37 5.35 9.31
N LYS A 41 -17.72 4.29 8.57
CA LYS A 41 -19.02 3.60 8.67
C LYS A 41 -18.80 2.10 8.93
N PRO A 42 -18.88 1.66 10.21
CA PRO A 42 -18.63 0.27 10.59
C PRO A 42 -19.53 -0.74 9.88
N ASN A 43 -20.76 -0.35 9.55
CA ASN A 43 -21.75 -1.18 8.88
C ASN A 43 -21.75 -1.02 7.34
N PHE A 44 -20.73 -0.34 6.77
CA PHE A 44 -20.64 -0.22 5.33
C PHE A 44 -20.27 -1.58 4.73
N PRO A 45 -21.03 -2.07 3.73
CA PRO A 45 -20.75 -3.37 3.13
C PRO A 45 -19.32 -3.41 2.62
N GLN A 46 -18.54 -4.34 3.15
CA GLN A 46 -17.19 -4.62 2.67
C GLN A 46 -17.31 -5.61 1.51
N GLY A 47 -16.76 -5.24 0.36
CA GLY A 47 -16.85 -6.05 -0.86
C GLY A 47 -15.57 -5.95 -1.67
N TYR A 48 -15.19 -7.02 -2.35
CA TYR A 48 -14.09 -6.99 -3.30
C TYR A 48 -14.59 -6.45 -4.63
N LEU A 49 -14.02 -5.32 -5.09
CA LEU A 49 -14.35 -4.67 -6.36
C LEU A 49 -13.30 -4.92 -7.45
N GLY A 50 -12.16 -5.53 -7.11
CA GLY A 50 -11.05 -5.64 -8.03
C GLY A 50 -10.56 -4.26 -8.47
N PHE A 51 -10.51 -4.00 -9.77
CA PHE A 51 -9.87 -2.80 -10.33
C PHE A 51 -10.80 -1.58 -10.46
N GLU A 52 -12.06 -1.66 -10.05
CA GLU A 52 -13.04 -0.58 -10.25
C GLU A 52 -12.61 0.74 -9.61
N ASN A 53 -11.99 0.71 -8.41
CA ASN A 53 -11.47 1.91 -7.76
C ASN A 53 -10.41 2.63 -8.61
N TYR A 54 -9.58 1.87 -9.34
CA TYR A 54 -8.55 2.41 -10.21
C TYR A 54 -9.14 2.96 -11.50
N THR A 55 -10.07 2.24 -12.14
CA THR A 55 -10.73 2.73 -13.35
C THR A 55 -11.50 4.01 -13.08
N TRP A 56 -12.20 4.07 -11.94
CA TRP A 56 -12.88 5.28 -11.48
C TRP A 56 -11.89 6.44 -11.28
N ALA A 57 -10.80 6.22 -10.55
CA ALA A 57 -9.80 7.26 -10.27
C ALA A 57 -9.13 7.80 -11.55
N PHE A 58 -8.86 6.95 -12.54
CA PHE A 58 -8.18 7.36 -13.76
C PHE A 58 -9.11 7.93 -14.85
N LEU A 59 -10.34 7.43 -14.95
CA LEU A 59 -11.24 7.75 -16.07
C LEU A 59 -12.37 8.68 -15.67
N GLU A 60 -12.86 8.59 -14.43
CA GLU A 60 -14.06 9.30 -13.99
C GLU A 60 -13.76 10.49 -13.08
N GLU A 61 -12.63 10.48 -12.35
CA GLU A 61 -12.26 11.53 -11.40
C GLU A 61 -11.36 12.61 -12.05
N PRO A 62 -11.90 13.79 -12.44
CA PRO A 62 -11.12 14.79 -13.18
C PRO A 62 -10.05 15.46 -12.31
N ALA A 63 -10.25 15.51 -10.98
CA ALA A 63 -9.30 16.12 -10.06
C ALA A 63 -8.02 15.28 -9.89
N PHE A 64 -8.06 13.99 -10.23
CA PHE A 64 -6.92 13.09 -10.13
C PHE A 64 -5.75 13.60 -10.99
N TRP A 65 -5.99 13.80 -12.28
CA TRP A 65 -4.95 14.24 -13.23
C TRP A 65 -4.47 15.66 -12.96
N ASN A 66 -5.35 16.55 -12.51
CA ASN A 66 -4.94 17.89 -12.08
C ASN A 66 -3.93 17.79 -10.92
N SER A 67 -4.21 16.96 -9.92
CA SER A 67 -3.32 16.77 -8.77
C SER A 67 -1.98 16.14 -9.18
N VAL A 68 -2.00 15.17 -10.09
CA VAL A 68 -0.78 14.57 -10.67
C VAL A 68 0.06 15.61 -11.39
N GLN A 69 -0.55 16.44 -12.24
CA GLN A 69 0.15 17.50 -12.98
C GLN A 69 0.76 18.54 -12.05
N VAL A 70 -0.01 19.03 -11.06
CA VAL A 70 0.48 20.01 -10.09
C VAL A 70 1.68 19.45 -9.33
N THR A 71 1.58 18.20 -8.85
CA THR A 71 2.69 17.54 -8.14
C THR A 71 3.93 17.40 -9.02
N ALA A 72 3.76 17.00 -10.29
CA ALA A 72 4.86 16.87 -11.24
C ALA A 72 5.57 18.20 -11.49
N VAL A 73 4.80 19.29 -11.69
CA VAL A 73 5.35 20.64 -11.89
C VAL A 73 6.15 21.13 -10.67
N TYR A 74 5.74 20.78 -9.45
CA TYR A 74 6.49 21.18 -8.25
C TYR A 74 7.68 20.28 -7.92
N THR A 75 7.70 19.03 -8.39
CA THR A 75 8.78 18.08 -8.09
C THR A 75 9.99 18.25 -9.02
N VAL A 76 9.76 18.69 -10.26
CA VAL A 76 10.78 18.95 -11.29
C VAL A 76 11.31 20.37 -11.16
#